data_AF-A0AAN7LW63-F1
#
_entry.id   AF-A0AAN7LW63-F1
#
_cell.length_a   1.000
_cell.length_b   1.000
_cell.length_c   1.000
_cell.angle_alpha   90.00
_cell.angle_beta   90.00
_cell.angle_gamma   90.00
#
_symmetry.space_group_name_H-M   'P 1'
#
loop_
_entity.id
_entity.type
_entity.pdbx_description
1 polymer ?
#
loop_
_entity_poly.entity_id
_entity_poly.type
_entity_poly.pdbx_seq_one_letter_code
_entity_poly.pdbx_strand_id
1 'polypeptide(L)'
;MLYQAGQLRTADMEDSMGTVFLVIQELIWNVLQMLPKAGPTLIGFLDGSFKDIRDCTSDLLNCTLVREPYGSLDDSKQIPGSARRALDIFKSLKKIPRTNSEAIRMSLLRILKDINSVISEIEAATLSSGKSEEQSSMGYKQGQENEEAGNNREYSQEEQEAITALVIGTLSFAFATVSYLISVVKFGDAEPYYGPGFVMCMEHELSQSIKLKNVIYKIKDYLFPLREVEKILKLADEMNEIVDSMERLLGPYMSIWPGFYRRIYLSICNAIQELQDALSKLLTPEDRHQAVGASN
;
A
#
# COMPACT_ATOMS: atom_id res chain seq x y z
N MET A 1 3.43 43.89 11.89
CA MET A 1 2.69 43.72 13.17
C MET A 1 1.21 43.77 12.82
N LEU A 2 0.51 42.62 12.87
CA LEU A 2 -0.90 42.48 12.47
C LEU A 2 -1.92 43.03 13.49
N TYR A 3 -1.46 43.79 14.49
CA TYR A 3 -2.29 44.27 15.59
C TYR A 3 -1.91 45.71 15.96
N GLN A 4 -2.87 46.63 15.82
CA GLN A 4 -2.89 47.89 16.54
C GLN A 4 -4.33 48.12 17.02
N ALA A 5 -4.53 48.19 18.34
CA ALA A 5 -5.80 48.52 18.99
C ALA A 5 -7.01 47.59 18.75
N GLY A 6 -6.80 46.28 18.59
CA GLY A 6 -7.90 45.29 18.64
C GLY A 6 -8.79 45.24 17.40
N GLN A 7 -8.47 45.96 16.33
CA GLN A 7 -9.11 45.82 15.03
C GLN A 7 -8.10 45.26 14.03
N LEU A 8 -8.38 44.04 13.54
CA LEU A 8 -7.71 43.52 12.36
C LEU A 8 -8.09 44.47 11.21
N ARG A 9 -7.13 45.16 10.59
CA ARG A 9 -7.42 45.99 9.42
C ARG A 9 -7.88 45.05 8.32
N THR A 10 -9.14 45.17 7.91
CA THR A 10 -9.73 44.39 6.82
C THR A 10 -8.86 44.45 5.56
N ALA A 11 -8.24 45.59 5.29
CA ALA A 11 -7.27 45.79 4.21
C ALA A 11 -5.99 44.93 4.35
N ASP A 12 -5.42 44.79 5.56
CA ASP A 12 -4.21 43.98 5.78
C ASP A 12 -4.52 42.47 5.61
N MET A 13 -5.74 42.07 5.99
CA MET A 13 -6.22 40.70 5.79
C MET A 13 -6.52 40.42 4.31
N GLU A 14 -7.13 41.36 3.61
CA GLU A 14 -7.39 41.28 2.16
C GLU A 14 -6.09 41.19 1.37
N ASP A 15 -5.09 42.02 1.69
CA ASP A 15 -3.76 41.98 1.07
C ASP A 15 -3.02 40.64 1.35
N SER A 16 -3.12 40.15 2.60
CA SER A 16 -2.56 38.85 2.98
C SER A 16 -3.24 37.69 2.23
N MET A 17 -4.57 37.71 2.11
CA MET A 17 -5.33 36.69 1.35
C MET A 17 -4.99 36.77 -0.14
N GLY A 18 -4.90 37.97 -0.72
CA GLY A 18 -4.49 38.19 -2.10
C GLY A 18 -3.10 37.60 -2.39
N THR A 19 -2.14 37.84 -1.49
CA THR A 19 -0.80 37.26 -1.57
C THR A 19 -0.84 35.72 -1.56
N VAL A 20 -1.63 35.11 -0.66
CA VAL A 20 -1.78 33.65 -0.60
C VAL A 20 -2.35 33.10 -1.89
N PHE A 21 -3.38 33.73 -2.47
CA PHE A 21 -3.98 33.27 -3.73
C PHE A 21 -3.02 33.38 -4.90
N LEU A 22 -2.22 34.45 -4.99
CA LEU A 22 -1.20 34.58 -6.02
C LEU A 22 -0.15 33.47 -5.93
N VAL A 23 0.33 33.15 -4.72
CA VAL A 23 1.28 32.04 -4.51
C VAL A 23 0.67 30.69 -4.92
N ILE A 24 -0.60 30.45 -4.58
CA ILE A 24 -1.32 29.22 -5.00
C ILE A 24 -1.46 29.18 -6.52
N GLN A 25 -1.80 30.30 -7.16
CA GLN A 25 -1.93 30.39 -8.61
C GLN A 25 -0.59 30.09 -9.32
N GLU A 26 0.52 30.65 -8.83
CA GLU A 26 1.86 30.36 -9.35
C GLU A 26 2.23 28.88 -9.17
N LEU A 27 1.90 28.29 -8.02
CA LEU A 27 2.13 26.87 -7.78
C LEU A 27 1.34 25.99 -8.78
N ILE A 28 0.05 26.28 -8.98
CA ILE A 28 -0.80 25.55 -9.94
C ILE A 28 -0.22 25.69 -11.35
N TRP A 29 0.13 26.90 -11.76
CA TRP A 29 0.71 27.16 -13.08
C TRP A 29 1.99 26.37 -13.31
N ASN A 30 2.90 26.35 -12.34
CA ASN A 30 4.14 25.57 -12.41
C ASN A 30 3.87 24.07 -12.55
N VAL A 31 2.87 23.54 -11.85
CA VAL A 31 2.51 22.12 -12.01
C VAL A 31 1.87 21.83 -13.36
N LEU A 32 0.99 22.70 -13.86
CA LEU A 32 0.39 22.53 -15.18
C LEU A 32 1.45 22.42 -16.29
N GLN A 33 2.57 23.14 -16.16
CA GLN A 33 3.71 23.02 -17.09
C GLN A 33 4.46 21.68 -16.98
N MET A 34 4.40 21.03 -15.82
CA MET A 34 5.05 19.73 -15.58
C MET A 34 4.18 18.55 -16.00
N LEU A 35 2.85 18.70 -16.02
CA LEU A 35 1.90 17.62 -16.33
C LEU A 35 2.19 16.87 -17.65
N PRO A 36 2.52 17.53 -18.78
CA PRO A 36 2.77 16.81 -20.04
C PRO A 36 3.96 15.83 -19.98
N LYS A 37 4.83 15.99 -18.98
CA LYS A 37 6.02 15.14 -18.74
C LYS A 37 5.86 14.25 -17.52
N ALA A 38 4.77 14.40 -16.76
CA ALA A 38 4.48 13.61 -15.58
C ALA A 38 3.78 12.32 -15.98
N GLY A 39 4.24 11.19 -15.44
CA GLY A 39 3.52 9.93 -15.58
C GLY A 39 2.37 9.82 -14.56
N PRO A 40 1.49 8.81 -14.72
CA PRO A 40 0.33 8.61 -13.86
C PRO A 40 0.64 8.61 -12.36
N THR A 41 1.74 7.97 -11.95
CA THR A 41 2.10 7.88 -10.54
C THR A 41 2.49 9.25 -9.97
N LEU A 42 3.32 10.02 -10.68
CA LEU A 42 3.66 11.39 -10.24
C LEU A 42 2.42 12.28 -10.18
N ILE A 43 1.50 12.16 -11.14
CA ILE A 43 0.23 12.89 -11.13
C ILE A 43 -0.57 12.55 -9.87
N GLY A 44 -0.62 11.28 -9.45
CA GLY A 44 -1.30 10.89 -8.21
C GLY A 44 -0.70 11.54 -6.95
N PHE A 45 0.63 11.68 -6.87
CA PHE A 45 1.28 12.40 -5.77
C PHE A 45 0.95 13.90 -5.76
N LEU A 46 0.90 14.50 -6.95
CA LEU A 46 0.55 15.91 -7.10
C LEU A 46 -0.91 16.15 -6.71
N ASP A 47 -1.84 15.34 -7.23
CA ASP A 47 -3.27 15.44 -6.94
C ASP A 47 -3.57 15.36 -5.44
N GLY A 48 -2.99 14.37 -4.75
CA GLY A 48 -3.11 14.25 -3.29
C GLY A 48 -2.58 15.49 -2.55
N SER A 49 -1.46 16.05 -3.00
CA SER A 49 -0.88 17.26 -2.40
C SER A 49 -1.73 18.51 -2.66
N PHE A 50 -2.31 18.64 -3.85
CA PHE A 50 -3.22 19.74 -4.17
C PHE A 50 -4.51 19.65 -3.38
N LYS A 51 -5.03 18.43 -3.18
CA LYS A 51 -6.17 18.21 -2.29
C LYS A 51 -5.87 18.68 -0.88
N ASP A 52 -4.71 18.31 -0.32
CA ASP A 52 -4.29 18.75 1.02
C ASP A 52 -4.14 20.28 1.10
N ILE A 53 -3.53 20.93 0.09
CA ILE A 53 -3.43 22.39 0.03
C ILE A 53 -4.82 23.02 0.01
N ARG A 54 -5.70 22.56 -0.88
CA ARG A 54 -7.06 23.08 -1.02
C ARG A 54 -7.84 22.94 0.27
N ASP A 55 -7.84 21.75 0.86
CA ASP A 55 -8.59 21.46 2.08
C ASP A 55 -8.05 22.32 3.24
N CYS A 56 -6.73 22.49 3.33
CA CYS A 56 -6.11 23.34 4.34
C CYS A 56 -6.35 24.84 4.13
N THR A 57 -6.34 25.33 2.88
CA THR A 57 -6.67 26.73 2.57
C THR A 57 -8.14 27.00 2.91
N SER A 58 -9.04 26.05 2.60
CA SER A 58 -10.45 26.13 3.00
C SER A 58 -10.60 26.19 4.52
N ASP A 59 -9.93 25.29 5.26
CA ASP A 59 -9.93 25.29 6.74
C ASP A 59 -9.43 26.62 7.31
N LEU A 60 -8.35 27.18 6.75
CA LEU A 60 -7.80 28.47 7.17
C LEU A 60 -8.76 29.62 6.91
N LEU A 61 -9.36 29.69 5.72
CA LEU A 61 -10.34 30.71 5.37
C LEU A 61 -11.57 30.61 6.29
N ASN A 62 -12.08 29.41 6.54
CA ASN A 62 -13.19 29.20 7.47
C ASN A 62 -12.84 29.64 8.90
N CYS A 63 -11.66 29.30 9.41
CA CYS A 63 -11.21 29.78 10.73
C CYS A 63 -11.11 31.31 10.81
N THR A 64 -10.82 31.97 9.69
CA THR A 64 -10.65 33.42 9.61
C THR A 64 -11.98 34.16 9.43
N LEU A 65 -12.94 33.54 8.73
CA LEU A 65 -14.26 34.12 8.41
C LEU A 65 -15.35 33.81 9.45
N VAL A 66 -15.31 32.64 10.10
CA VAL A 66 -16.35 32.17 11.04
C VAL A 66 -16.14 32.70 12.47
N ARG A 67 -14.93 33.16 12.81
CA ARG A 67 -14.69 33.83 14.10
C ARG A 67 -15.19 35.29 14.02
N GLU A 68 -16.44 35.54 14.44
CA GLU A 68 -16.85 36.85 14.98
C GLU A 68 -15.77 37.39 15.94
N PRO A 69 -15.52 38.71 15.98
CA PRO A 69 -14.19 39.28 16.11
C PRO A 69 -13.47 38.67 17.31
N TYR A 70 -12.58 37.72 17.02
CA TYR A 70 -11.59 37.13 17.91
C TYR A 70 -12.02 37.07 19.38
N GLY A 71 -12.73 36.00 19.75
CA GLY A 71 -13.04 35.69 21.14
C GLY A 71 -11.82 35.81 22.07
N SER A 72 -12.11 36.21 23.32
CA SER A 72 -11.25 36.27 24.52
C SER A 72 -9.73 36.32 24.30
N LEU A 73 -9.09 37.38 24.83
CA LEU A 73 -7.64 37.61 24.80
C LEU A 73 -6.76 36.39 25.17
N ASP A 74 -7.28 35.41 25.91
CA ASP A 74 -6.55 34.18 26.26
C ASP A 74 -6.40 33.17 25.11
N ASP A 75 -7.29 33.17 24.12
CA ASP A 75 -7.23 32.28 22.93
C ASP A 75 -6.35 32.85 21.79
N SER A 76 -5.91 34.11 21.92
CA SER A 76 -5.17 34.86 20.90
C SER A 76 -3.72 34.38 20.67
N LYS A 77 -3.21 33.49 21.53
CA LYS A 77 -1.80 33.03 21.50
C LYS A 77 -1.61 31.64 20.91
N GLN A 78 -2.67 30.88 20.64
CA GLN A 78 -2.53 29.62 19.93
C GLN A 78 -2.55 29.90 18.42
N ILE A 79 -1.42 29.63 17.75
CA ILE A 79 -1.42 29.40 16.30
C ILE A 79 -2.55 28.40 16.04
N PRO A 80 -3.61 28.77 15.28
CA PRO A 80 -4.71 27.85 15.04
C PRO A 80 -4.15 26.53 14.52
N GLY A 81 -4.66 25.38 15.00
CA GLY A 81 -4.19 24.07 14.55
C GLY A 81 -4.13 23.97 13.02
N SER A 82 -5.04 24.67 12.32
CA SER A 82 -5.10 24.84 10.87
C SER A 82 -3.86 25.53 10.27
N ALA A 83 -3.29 26.55 10.92
CA ALA A 83 -2.07 27.23 10.46
C ALA A 83 -0.81 26.38 10.67
N ARG A 84 -0.75 25.58 11.74
CA ARG A 84 0.32 24.58 11.92
C ARG A 84 0.22 23.48 10.85
N ARG A 85 -1.00 22.96 10.62
CA ARG A 85 -1.29 21.99 9.56
C ARG A 85 -0.91 22.51 8.17
N ALA A 86 -1.23 23.76 7.86
CA ALA A 86 -0.84 24.41 6.61
C ALA A 86 0.67 24.41 6.42
N LEU A 87 1.41 24.83 7.44
CA LEU A 87 2.86 24.84 7.41
C LEU A 87 3.44 23.44 7.17
N ASP A 88 2.86 22.42 7.79
CA ASP A 88 3.30 21.03 7.62
C ASP A 88 3.01 20.50 6.20
N ILE A 89 1.87 20.87 5.61
CA ILE A 89 1.52 20.57 4.21
C ILE A 89 2.49 21.27 3.23
N PHE A 90 2.77 22.55 3.43
CA PHE A 90 3.75 23.25 2.57
C PHE A 90 5.17 22.68 2.74
N LYS A 91 5.54 22.22 3.94
CA LYS A 91 6.80 21.50 4.15
C LYS A 91 6.81 20.13 3.46
N SER A 92 5.68 19.42 3.39
CA SER A 92 5.61 18.12 2.72
C SER A 92 5.71 18.22 1.20
N LEU A 93 5.42 19.37 0.59
CA LEU A 93 5.65 19.59 -0.85
C LEU A 93 7.10 19.32 -1.28
N LYS A 94 8.08 19.57 -0.40
CA LYS A 94 9.49 19.25 -0.65
C LYS A 94 9.79 17.76 -0.75
N LYS A 95 8.87 16.91 -0.26
CA LYS A 95 8.97 15.44 -0.30
C LYS A 95 8.26 14.85 -1.53
N ILE A 96 7.60 15.68 -2.35
CA ILE A 96 6.98 15.22 -3.59
C ILE A 96 8.11 14.78 -4.55
N PRO A 97 7.97 13.60 -5.17
CA PRO A 97 8.92 13.13 -6.18
C PRO A 97 9.03 14.14 -7.34
N ARG A 98 10.24 14.36 -7.85
CA ARG A 98 10.47 15.31 -8.97
C ARG A 98 10.27 14.68 -10.34
N THR A 99 10.36 13.35 -10.42
CA THR A 99 10.25 12.56 -11.65
C THR A 99 9.27 11.41 -11.42
N ASN A 100 8.76 10.85 -12.51
CA ASN A 100 7.84 9.73 -12.42
C ASN A 100 8.51 8.47 -11.87
N SER A 101 9.75 8.19 -12.27
CA SER A 101 10.53 7.09 -11.72
C SER A 101 10.72 7.19 -10.20
N GLU A 102 11.02 8.40 -9.69
CA GLU A 102 11.14 8.61 -8.24
C GLU A 102 9.80 8.37 -7.54
N ALA A 103 8.68 8.77 -8.16
CA ALA A 103 7.34 8.51 -7.65
C ALA A 103 7.02 7.01 -7.61
N ILE A 104 7.37 6.28 -8.67
CA ILE A 104 7.23 4.82 -8.74
C ILE A 104 8.09 4.16 -7.66
N ARG A 105 9.36 4.53 -7.54
CA ARG A 105 10.29 4.01 -6.53
C ARG A 105 9.78 4.21 -5.11
N MET A 106 9.27 5.40 -4.80
CA MET A 106 8.67 5.70 -3.50
C MET A 106 7.42 4.84 -3.23
N SER A 107 6.60 4.59 -4.26
CA SER A 107 5.40 3.75 -4.14
C SER A 107 5.77 2.28 -3.91
N LEU A 108 6.75 1.75 -4.65
CA LEU A 108 7.28 0.40 -4.44
C LEU A 108 7.89 0.23 -3.04
N LEU A 109 8.60 1.24 -2.51
CA LEU A 109 9.12 1.21 -1.14
C LEU A 109 8.00 1.13 -0.09
N ARG A 110 6.87 1.81 -0.30
CA ARG A 110 5.70 1.70 0.58
C ARG A 110 5.12 0.29 0.51
N ILE A 111 4.93 -0.25 -0.69
CA ILE A 111 4.45 -1.63 -0.89
C ILE A 111 5.38 -2.62 -0.20
N LEU A 112 6.69 -2.45 -0.34
CA LEU A 112 7.68 -3.32 0.29
C LEU A 112 7.57 -3.31 1.83
N LYS A 113 7.37 -2.13 2.41
CA LYS A 113 7.13 -1.97 3.85
C LYS A 113 5.82 -2.65 4.28
N ASP A 114 4.76 -2.49 3.50
CA ASP A 114 3.45 -3.10 3.76
C ASP A 114 3.56 -4.63 3.77
N ILE A 115 4.22 -5.23 2.77
CA ILE A 115 4.46 -6.68 2.69
C ILE A 115 5.27 -7.17 3.90
N ASN A 116 6.34 -6.45 4.27
CA ASN A 116 7.16 -6.83 5.43
C ASN A 116 6.36 -6.76 6.74
N SER A 117 5.47 -5.78 6.89
CA SER A 117 4.57 -5.70 8.05
C SER A 117 3.69 -6.94 8.14
N VAL A 118 3.09 -7.36 7.01
CA VAL A 118 2.26 -8.58 6.97
C VAL A 118 3.05 -9.82 7.35
N ILE A 119 4.27 -9.99 6.81
CA ILE A 119 5.14 -11.13 7.17
C ILE A 119 5.41 -11.14 8.68
N SER A 120 5.85 -10.01 9.24
CA SER A 120 6.15 -9.92 10.68
C SER A 120 4.91 -10.13 11.57
N GLU A 121 3.73 -9.69 11.13
CA GLU A 121 2.46 -9.92 11.83
C GLU A 121 2.08 -11.41 11.83
N ILE A 122 2.26 -12.10 10.70
CA ILE A 122 2.05 -13.54 10.57
C ILE A 122 3.03 -14.31 11.48
N GLU A 123 4.32 -13.98 11.43
CA GLU A 123 5.34 -14.60 12.30
C GLU A 123 5.04 -14.42 13.79
N ALA A 124 4.61 -13.21 14.19
CA ALA A 124 4.23 -12.92 15.57
C ALA A 124 3.00 -13.70 16.04
N ALA A 125 2.00 -13.89 15.16
CA ALA A 125 0.81 -14.69 15.44
C ALA A 125 1.15 -16.18 15.63
N THR A 126 2.09 -16.72 14.85
CA THR A 126 2.56 -18.10 15.00
C THR A 126 3.25 -18.32 16.35
N LEU A 127 4.06 -17.36 16.81
CA LEU A 127 4.78 -17.44 18.08
C LEU A 127 3.88 -17.29 19.32
N SER A 128 2.74 -16.62 19.20
CA SER A 128 1.78 -16.46 20.31
C SER A 128 0.88 -17.69 20.47
N SER A 129 0.58 -18.39 19.38
CA SER A 129 -0.23 -19.61 19.39
C SER A 129 0.46 -20.78 20.11
N GLY A 130 1.79 -20.92 19.97
CA GLY A 130 2.56 -22.02 20.58
C GLY A 130 2.81 -21.91 22.09
N LYS A 131 2.29 -20.89 22.79
CA LYS A 131 2.53 -20.66 24.23
C LYS A 131 1.35 -20.94 25.15
N SER A 132 0.23 -21.47 24.63
CA SER A 132 -1.04 -21.60 25.37
C SER A 132 -1.46 -23.03 25.71
N GLU A 133 -0.54 -24.01 25.71
CA GLU A 133 -0.89 -25.43 25.98
C GLU A 133 -0.51 -25.97 27.38
N GLU A 134 -0.10 -25.12 28.33
CA GLU A 134 0.03 -25.54 29.73
C GLU A 134 -0.81 -24.68 30.65
N GLN A 135 -2.14 -24.86 30.62
CA GLN A 135 -3.07 -24.82 31.77
C GLN A 135 -4.50 -24.63 31.26
N SER A 136 -5.30 -25.70 31.26
CA SER A 136 -6.53 -25.78 32.06
C SER A 136 -7.36 -26.98 31.62
N SER A 137 -7.16 -28.09 32.33
CA SER A 137 -8.15 -29.15 32.43
C SER A 137 -9.20 -28.69 33.45
N MET A 138 -10.44 -28.41 33.03
CA MET A 138 -11.70 -28.83 33.67
C MET A 138 -12.93 -28.11 33.07
N GLY A 139 -13.84 -28.88 32.49
CA GLY A 139 -15.24 -28.92 32.96
C GLY A 139 -16.32 -28.04 32.31
N TYR A 140 -16.98 -28.63 31.31
CA TYR A 140 -18.45 -28.71 31.07
C TYR A 140 -19.30 -27.54 30.50
N LYS A 141 -19.88 -27.88 29.33
CA LYS A 141 -21.30 -27.83 28.86
C LYS A 141 -21.92 -26.55 28.25
N GLN A 142 -22.14 -26.69 26.94
CA GLN A 142 -23.44 -26.77 26.22
C GLN A 142 -24.30 -25.50 26.10
N GLY A 143 -24.44 -25.03 24.85
CA GLY A 143 -25.51 -24.14 24.37
C GLY A 143 -25.51 -24.09 22.84
N GLN A 144 -26.57 -24.60 22.23
CA GLN A 144 -26.87 -24.54 20.78
C GLN A 144 -27.08 -23.09 20.32
N GLU A 145 -26.63 -22.74 19.09
CA GLU A 145 -27.54 -22.39 17.99
C GLU A 145 -26.82 -21.90 16.72
N ASN A 146 -27.34 -22.40 15.60
CA ASN A 146 -27.38 -21.90 14.23
C ASN A 146 -26.16 -22.02 13.30
N GLU A 147 -26.33 -23.00 12.40
CA GLU A 147 -25.61 -23.34 11.19
C GLU A 147 -25.63 -22.20 10.17
N GLU A 148 -24.46 -21.63 9.89
CA GLU A 148 -24.08 -21.34 8.51
C GLU A 148 -23.19 -22.51 8.08
N ALA A 149 -23.55 -23.17 6.98
CA ALA A 149 -22.80 -24.27 6.38
C ALA A 149 -21.48 -23.77 5.76
N GLY A 150 -20.60 -23.23 6.60
CA GLY A 150 -19.18 -23.14 6.33
C GLY A 150 -18.56 -24.48 6.65
N ASN A 151 -17.77 -25.01 5.73
CA ASN A 151 -16.99 -26.23 5.89
C ASN A 151 -15.94 -26.00 7.01
N ASN A 152 -16.39 -25.99 8.27
CA ASN A 152 -15.57 -25.75 9.47
C ASN A 152 -14.79 -27.03 9.78
N ARG A 153 -13.92 -27.42 8.86
CA ARG A 153 -12.89 -28.40 9.13
C ARG A 153 -11.88 -27.75 10.07
N GLU A 154 -11.81 -28.22 11.30
CA GLU A 154 -10.71 -27.87 12.19
C GLU A 154 -9.44 -28.54 11.64
N TYR A 155 -8.51 -27.73 11.14
CA TYR A 155 -7.19 -28.19 10.72
C TYR A 155 -6.33 -28.49 11.95
N SER A 156 -5.49 -29.52 11.85
CA SER A 156 -4.53 -29.80 12.91
C SER A 156 -3.51 -28.66 13.04
N GLN A 157 -2.95 -28.50 14.24
CA GLN A 157 -1.91 -27.51 14.48
C GLN A 157 -0.70 -27.71 13.55
N GLU A 158 -0.32 -28.96 13.29
CA GLU A 158 0.77 -29.29 12.35
C GLU A 158 0.47 -28.83 10.91
N GLU A 159 -0.76 -29.05 10.43
CA GLU A 159 -1.19 -28.57 9.10
C GLU A 159 -1.19 -27.04 9.05
N GLN A 160 -1.68 -26.38 10.10
CA GLN A 160 -1.71 -24.92 10.18
C GLN A 160 -0.29 -24.33 10.20
N GLU A 161 0.62 -24.90 10.97
CA GLU A 161 2.03 -24.48 11.04
C GLU A 161 2.74 -24.68 9.70
N ALA A 162 2.51 -25.83 9.04
CA ALA A 162 3.10 -26.13 7.73
C ALA A 162 2.62 -25.16 6.64
N ILE A 163 1.31 -24.89 6.55
CA ILE A 163 0.76 -23.93 5.59
C ILE A 163 1.25 -22.53 5.89
N THR A 164 1.30 -22.14 7.17
CA THR A 164 1.81 -20.83 7.58
C THR A 164 3.26 -20.63 7.15
N ALA A 165 4.12 -21.64 7.33
CA ALA A 165 5.51 -21.58 6.88
C ALA A 165 5.63 -21.42 5.35
N LEU A 166 4.81 -22.14 4.57
CA LEU A 166 4.77 -22.00 3.11
C LEU A 166 4.28 -20.62 2.67
N VAL A 167 3.27 -20.07 3.36
CA VAL A 167 2.81 -18.69 3.10
C VAL A 167 3.95 -17.71 3.38
N ILE A 168 4.60 -17.76 4.54
CA ILE A 168 5.74 -16.88 4.87
C ILE A 168 6.84 -16.96 3.80
N GLY A 169 7.19 -18.17 3.37
CA GLY A 169 8.17 -18.40 2.30
C GLY A 169 7.76 -17.72 0.99
N THR A 170 6.51 -17.92 0.58
CA THR A 170 5.93 -17.31 -0.63
C THR A 170 5.95 -15.77 -0.55
N LEU A 171 5.50 -15.22 0.57
CA LEU A 171 5.50 -13.77 0.82
C LEU A 171 6.92 -13.18 0.83
N SER A 172 7.90 -13.92 1.32
CA SER A 172 9.31 -13.51 1.32
C SER A 172 9.87 -13.39 -0.11
N PHE A 173 9.47 -14.28 -1.01
CA PHE A 173 9.83 -14.15 -2.43
C PHE A 173 9.06 -13.02 -3.14
N ALA A 174 7.81 -12.73 -2.74
CA ALA A 174 7.09 -11.54 -3.21
C ALA A 174 7.79 -10.25 -2.77
N PHE A 175 8.26 -10.18 -1.52
CA PHE A 175 9.09 -9.10 -1.01
C PHE A 175 10.39 -8.94 -1.83
N ALA A 176 11.08 -10.05 -2.14
CA ALA A 176 12.29 -10.02 -2.95
C ALA A 176 12.02 -9.50 -4.37
N THR A 177 10.88 -9.87 -4.97
CA THR A 177 10.43 -9.40 -6.28
C THR A 177 10.25 -7.89 -6.30
N VAL A 178 9.49 -7.33 -5.34
CA VAL A 178 9.30 -5.88 -5.23
C VAL A 178 10.62 -5.16 -4.94
N SER A 179 11.49 -5.72 -4.08
CA SER A 179 12.83 -5.18 -3.80
C SER A 179 13.69 -5.08 -5.06
N TYR A 180 13.59 -6.07 -5.95
CA TYR A 180 14.28 -6.04 -7.22
C TYR A 180 13.74 -4.92 -8.13
N LEU A 181 12.42 -4.76 -8.24
CA LEU A 181 11.82 -3.68 -9.03
C LEU A 181 12.32 -2.29 -8.58
N ILE A 182 12.47 -2.07 -7.27
CA ILE A 182 13.05 -0.83 -6.73
C ILE A 182 14.47 -0.61 -7.25
N SER A 183 15.24 -1.67 -7.39
CA SER A 183 16.60 -1.61 -7.93
C SER A 183 16.57 -1.29 -9.42
N VAL A 184 15.68 -1.94 -10.19
CA VAL A 184 15.49 -1.67 -11.62
C VAL A 184 15.14 -0.21 -11.89
N VAL A 185 14.21 0.37 -11.12
CA VAL A 185 13.85 1.80 -11.26
C VAL A 185 15.05 2.71 -11.02
N LYS A 186 15.86 2.44 -9.99
CA LYS A 186 17.08 3.22 -9.70
C LYS A 186 18.08 3.15 -10.85
N PHE A 187 18.26 1.99 -11.46
CA PHE A 187 19.14 1.85 -12.62
C PHE A 187 18.59 2.58 -13.85
N GLY A 188 17.28 2.49 -14.08
CA GLY A 188 16.62 3.19 -15.16
C GLY A 188 16.77 4.72 -15.11
N ASP A 189 16.84 5.29 -13.90
CA ASP A 189 17.07 6.73 -13.71
C ASP A 189 18.52 7.17 -13.95
N ALA A 190 19.50 6.26 -13.82
CA ALA A 190 20.91 6.57 -14.01
C ALA A 190 21.35 6.46 -15.48
N GLU A 191 20.62 5.69 -16.28
CA GLU A 191 21.01 5.34 -17.64
C GLU A 191 20.18 6.13 -18.68
N PRO A 192 20.81 6.99 -19.51
CA PRO A 192 20.11 7.86 -20.46
C PRO A 192 19.46 7.11 -21.63
N TYR A 193 19.69 5.79 -21.75
CA TYR A 193 19.19 4.95 -22.84
C TYR A 193 17.75 4.47 -22.64
N TYR A 194 17.22 4.56 -21.42
CA TYR A 194 15.84 4.15 -21.16
C TYR A 194 14.86 5.24 -21.58
N GLY A 195 14.28 5.05 -22.77
CA GLY A 195 13.26 5.94 -23.31
C GLY A 195 11.90 5.84 -22.59
N PRO A 196 10.89 6.60 -23.06
CA PRO A 196 9.55 6.64 -22.46
C PRO A 196 8.88 5.26 -22.23
N GLY A 197 9.22 4.26 -23.05
CA GLY A 197 8.70 2.89 -22.90
C GLY A 197 9.11 2.21 -21.59
N PHE A 198 10.30 2.52 -21.04
CA PHE A 198 10.72 1.99 -19.75
C PHE A 198 9.85 2.52 -18.61
N VAL A 199 9.53 3.82 -18.63
CA VAL A 199 8.64 4.43 -17.63
C VAL A 199 7.25 3.80 -17.68
N MET A 200 6.71 3.54 -18.87
CA MET A 200 5.43 2.85 -19.03
C MET A 200 5.48 1.40 -18.50
N CYS A 201 6.58 0.68 -18.75
CA CYS A 201 6.79 -0.64 -18.18
C CYS A 201 6.80 -0.57 -16.65
N MET A 202 7.54 0.36 -16.05
CA MET A 202 7.59 0.51 -14.60
C MET A 202 6.24 0.94 -13.96
N GLU A 203 5.42 1.72 -14.66
CA GLU A 203 4.04 2.00 -14.22
C GLU A 203 3.19 0.73 -14.17
N HIS A 204 3.33 -0.14 -15.17
CA HIS A 204 2.66 -1.43 -15.16
C HIS A 204 3.15 -2.32 -14.01
N GLU A 205 4.46 -2.42 -13.82
CA GLU A 205 5.05 -3.20 -12.72
C GLU A 205 4.62 -2.69 -11.34
N LEU A 206 4.48 -1.38 -11.18
CA LEU A 206 3.89 -0.80 -9.98
C LEU A 206 2.43 -1.24 -9.81
N SER A 207 1.62 -1.19 -10.88
CA SER A 207 0.23 -1.66 -10.83
C SER A 207 0.15 -3.13 -10.42
N GLN A 208 1.04 -3.99 -10.94
CA GLN A 208 1.09 -5.40 -10.56
C GLN A 208 1.53 -5.57 -9.10
N SER A 209 2.49 -4.78 -8.63
CA SER A 209 2.95 -4.78 -7.24
C SER A 209 1.83 -4.38 -6.27
N ILE A 210 0.95 -3.44 -6.66
CA ILE A 210 -0.22 -3.06 -5.88
C ILE A 210 -1.22 -4.23 -5.79
N LYS A 211 -1.49 -4.92 -6.91
CA LYS A 211 -2.35 -6.11 -6.92
C LYS A 211 -1.78 -7.21 -6.02
N LEU A 212 -0.48 -7.50 -6.17
CA LEU A 212 0.23 -8.49 -5.36
C LEU A 212 0.06 -8.18 -3.87
N LYS A 213 0.31 -6.93 -3.47
CA LYS A 213 0.09 -6.48 -2.08
C LYS A 213 -1.32 -6.76 -1.58
N ASN A 214 -2.34 -6.46 -2.39
CA ASN A 214 -3.74 -6.67 -1.99
C ASN A 214 -4.06 -8.15 -1.82
N VAL A 215 -3.52 -9.01 -2.68
CA VAL A 215 -3.64 -10.47 -2.53
C VAL A 215 -2.98 -10.95 -1.23
N ILE A 216 -1.80 -10.44 -0.91
CA ILE A 216 -1.08 -10.77 0.33
C ILE A 216 -1.90 -10.39 1.58
N TYR A 217 -2.54 -9.21 1.58
CA TYR A 217 -3.44 -8.83 2.68
C TYR A 217 -4.62 -9.80 2.82
N LYS A 218 -5.25 -10.20 1.71
CA LYS A 218 -6.34 -11.18 1.75
C LYS A 218 -5.88 -12.55 2.26
N ILE A 219 -4.70 -13.02 1.85
CA ILE A 219 -4.14 -14.29 2.33
C ILE A 219 -3.98 -14.25 3.85
N LYS A 220 -3.43 -13.15 4.38
CA LYS A 220 -3.29 -12.95 5.84
C LYS A 220 -4.64 -13.08 6.55
N ASP A 221 -5.69 -12.45 6.03
CA ASP A 221 -7.02 -12.45 6.66
C ASP A 221 -7.65 -13.86 6.74
N TYR A 222 -7.28 -14.77 5.82
CA TYR A 222 -7.77 -16.15 5.81
C TYR A 222 -6.86 -17.15 6.54
N LEU A 223 -5.66 -16.74 6.94
CA LEU A 223 -4.64 -17.62 7.52
C LEU A 223 -4.80 -17.83 9.04
N PHE A 224 -5.38 -16.86 9.77
CA PHE A 224 -5.49 -16.93 11.23
C PHE A 224 -6.92 -16.71 11.76
N PRO A 225 -7.62 -17.81 12.17
CA PRO A 225 -7.23 -19.20 11.99
C PRO A 225 -7.40 -19.65 10.53
N LEU A 226 -6.74 -20.75 10.16
CA LEU A 226 -6.87 -21.34 8.82
C LEU A 226 -8.32 -21.79 8.61
N ARG A 227 -9.10 -21.03 7.87
CA ARG A 227 -10.54 -21.31 7.64
C ARG A 227 -10.82 -21.71 6.20
N GLU A 228 -10.45 -20.85 5.28
CA GLU A 228 -10.94 -20.90 3.90
C GLU A 228 -9.83 -21.27 2.92
N VAL A 229 -9.33 -22.51 3.03
CA VAL A 229 -8.24 -23.06 2.20
C VAL A 229 -8.49 -22.86 0.71
N GLU A 230 -9.73 -23.02 0.24
CA GLU A 230 -10.09 -22.77 -1.17
C GLU A 230 -9.86 -21.31 -1.60
N LYS A 231 -10.14 -20.35 -0.71
CA LYS A 231 -9.91 -18.93 -1.02
C LYS A 231 -8.42 -18.62 -1.03
N ILE A 232 -7.64 -19.22 -0.14
CA ILE A 232 -6.17 -19.10 -0.16
C ILE A 232 -5.60 -19.70 -1.45
N LEU A 233 -6.12 -20.85 -1.90
CA LEU A 233 -5.69 -21.48 -3.15
C LEU A 233 -5.96 -20.58 -4.36
N LYS A 234 -7.18 -20.02 -4.47
CA LYS A 234 -7.52 -19.06 -5.53
C LYS A 234 -6.65 -17.81 -5.50
N LEU A 235 -6.30 -17.33 -4.30
CA LEU A 235 -5.40 -16.19 -4.15
C LEU A 235 -3.97 -16.54 -4.56
N ALA A 236 -3.51 -17.76 -4.33
CA ALA A 236 -2.21 -18.24 -4.82
C ALA A 236 -2.19 -18.30 -6.36
N ASP A 237 -3.28 -18.73 -6.99
CA ASP A 237 -3.43 -18.66 -8.46
C ASP A 237 -3.34 -17.21 -8.97
N GLU A 238 -4.06 -16.28 -8.31
CA GLU A 238 -4.00 -14.85 -8.63
C GLU A 238 -2.57 -14.29 -8.46
N MET A 239 -1.84 -14.70 -7.42
CA MET A 239 -0.42 -14.34 -7.27
C MET A 239 0.42 -14.81 -8.45
N ASN A 240 0.20 -16.05 -8.92
CA ASN A 240 0.95 -16.60 -10.05
C ASN A 240 0.70 -15.80 -11.33
N GLU A 241 -0.57 -15.49 -11.64
CA GLU A 241 -0.92 -14.67 -12.81
C GLU A 241 -0.28 -13.27 -12.78
N ILE A 242 -0.23 -12.65 -11.59
CA ILE A 242 0.43 -11.35 -11.39
C ILE A 242 1.93 -11.48 -11.66
N VAL A 243 2.59 -12.48 -11.11
CA VAL A 243 4.02 -12.74 -11.27
C VAL A 243 4.38 -13.05 -12.73
N ASP A 244 3.59 -13.86 -13.42
CA ASP A 244 3.72 -14.14 -14.85
C ASP A 244 3.52 -12.88 -15.70
N SER A 245 2.62 -11.97 -15.28
CA SER A 245 2.48 -10.67 -15.94
C SER A 245 3.71 -9.80 -15.77
N MET A 246 4.36 -9.81 -14.61
CA MET A 246 5.59 -9.06 -14.36
C MET A 246 6.74 -9.56 -15.23
N GLU A 247 6.91 -10.90 -15.35
CA GLU A 247 7.98 -11.48 -16.17
C GLU A 247 7.87 -11.09 -17.65
N ARG A 248 6.66 -11.21 -18.21
CA ARG A 248 6.42 -10.96 -19.64
C ARG A 248 6.80 -9.54 -20.07
N LEU A 249 6.53 -8.54 -19.23
CA LEU A 249 6.72 -7.14 -19.57
C LEU A 249 8.12 -6.63 -19.26
N LEU A 250 8.77 -7.18 -18.24
CA LEU A 250 10.14 -6.86 -17.96
C LEU A 250 11.13 -7.59 -18.86
N GLY A 251 10.75 -8.74 -19.45
CA GLY A 251 11.56 -9.56 -20.34
C GLY A 251 12.43 -8.79 -21.37
N PRO A 252 11.90 -7.81 -22.11
CA PRO A 252 12.68 -7.00 -23.05
C PRO A 252 13.82 -6.18 -22.41
N TYR A 253 13.68 -5.81 -21.13
CA TYR A 253 14.64 -5.02 -20.36
C TYR A 253 15.59 -5.87 -19.51
N MET A 254 15.39 -7.20 -19.50
CA MET A 254 16.15 -8.18 -18.71
C MET A 254 17.55 -8.49 -19.24
N SER A 255 17.94 -7.97 -20.40
CA SER A 255 19.27 -8.22 -20.99
C SER A 255 20.43 -7.81 -20.06
N ILE A 256 20.17 -6.93 -19.10
CA ILE A 256 21.17 -6.37 -18.19
C ILE A 256 21.26 -7.18 -16.87
N TRP A 257 20.22 -7.92 -16.49
CA TRP A 257 20.17 -8.71 -15.24
C TRP A 257 19.53 -10.10 -15.39
N PRO A 258 19.79 -10.86 -16.46
CA PRO A 258 18.99 -12.04 -16.80
C PRO A 258 19.11 -13.15 -15.74
N GLY A 259 20.25 -13.25 -15.06
CA GLY A 259 20.48 -14.27 -14.03
C GLY A 259 19.84 -13.99 -12.68
N PHE A 260 19.73 -12.72 -12.28
CA PHE A 260 19.24 -12.35 -10.95
C PHE A 260 17.71 -12.33 -10.91
N TYR A 261 17.08 -11.65 -11.87
CA TYR A 261 15.62 -11.61 -11.92
C TYR A 261 15.02 -12.98 -12.18
N ARG A 262 15.56 -13.71 -13.16
CA ARG A 262 15.04 -15.05 -13.50
C ARG A 262 15.12 -15.99 -12.29
N ARG A 263 16.15 -15.84 -11.45
CA ARG A 263 16.24 -16.59 -10.19
C ARG A 263 15.12 -16.21 -9.23
N ILE A 264 14.90 -14.91 -8.99
CA ILE A 264 13.82 -14.44 -8.11
C ILE A 264 12.46 -14.91 -8.62
N TYR A 265 12.20 -14.73 -9.92
CA TYR A 265 10.98 -15.17 -10.57
C TYR A 265 10.74 -16.67 -10.40
N LEU A 266 11.71 -17.51 -10.77
CA LEU A 266 11.59 -18.95 -10.58
C LEU A 266 11.38 -19.34 -9.11
N SER A 267 12.03 -18.63 -8.18
CA SER A 267 11.84 -18.88 -6.75
C SER A 267 10.42 -18.55 -6.27
N ILE A 268 9.82 -17.43 -6.72
CA ILE A 268 8.43 -17.14 -6.36
C ILE A 268 7.45 -18.12 -7.01
N CYS A 269 7.62 -18.47 -8.29
CA CYS A 269 6.76 -19.45 -8.96
C CYS A 269 6.82 -20.81 -8.27
N ASN A 270 8.02 -21.29 -7.92
CA ASN A 270 8.18 -22.55 -7.20
C ASN A 270 7.51 -22.49 -5.82
N ALA A 271 7.67 -21.38 -5.08
CA ALA A 271 7.04 -21.23 -3.77
C ALA A 271 5.50 -21.18 -3.85
N ILE A 272 4.96 -20.49 -4.85
CA ILE A 272 3.51 -20.48 -5.13
C ILE A 272 3.02 -21.90 -5.46
N GLN A 273 3.74 -22.63 -6.31
CA GLN A 273 3.39 -24.00 -6.65
C GLN A 273 3.42 -24.93 -5.45
N GLU A 274 4.45 -24.84 -4.60
CA GLU A 274 4.53 -25.61 -3.36
C GLU A 274 3.37 -25.31 -2.41
N LEU A 275 2.97 -24.03 -2.31
CA LEU A 275 1.80 -23.61 -1.54
C LEU A 275 0.51 -24.18 -2.14
N GLN A 276 0.31 -24.07 -3.45
CA GLN A 276 -0.87 -24.61 -4.15
C GLN A 276 -0.99 -26.12 -3.97
N ASP A 277 0.11 -26.86 -4.11
CA ASP A 277 0.15 -28.31 -3.93
C ASP A 277 -0.21 -28.71 -2.49
N ALA A 278 0.27 -27.96 -1.50
CA ALA A 278 -0.05 -28.20 -0.10
C ALA A 278 -1.54 -27.93 0.20
N LEU A 279 -2.07 -26.79 -0.26
CA LEU A 279 -3.48 -26.43 -0.10
C LEU A 279 -4.40 -27.44 -0.80
N SER A 280 -4.03 -27.89 -2.00
CA SER A 280 -4.81 -28.88 -2.77
C SER A 280 -4.89 -30.25 -2.10
N LYS A 281 -3.87 -30.63 -1.32
CA LYS A 281 -3.90 -31.87 -0.50
C LYS A 281 -4.86 -31.76 0.67
N LEU A 282 -5.08 -30.55 1.19
CA LEU A 282 -6.01 -30.31 2.29
C LEU A 282 -7.48 -30.31 1.83
N LEU A 283 -7.75 -30.01 0.56
CA LEU A 283 -9.11 -30.07 -0.01
C LEU A 283 -9.57 -31.51 -0.24
N THR A 284 -10.81 -31.81 0.19
CA THR A 284 -11.43 -33.12 -0.05
C THR A 284 -11.76 -33.30 -1.54
N PRO A 285 -11.98 -34.54 -2.03
CA PRO A 285 -12.36 -34.78 -3.43
C PRO A 285 -13.64 -34.04 -3.86
N GLU A 286 -14.57 -33.78 -2.94
CA GLU A 286 -15.83 -33.08 -3.22
C GLU A 286 -15.62 -31.57 -3.40
N ASP A 287 -14.71 -30.96 -2.62
CA ASP A 287 -14.33 -29.54 -2.71
C ASP A 287 -13.56 -29.22 -4.01
N ARG A 288 -12.78 -30.19 -4.53
CA ARG A 288 -12.00 -30.03 -5.78
C ARG A 288 -12.86 -29.78 -7.01
N HIS A 289 -14.10 -30.29 -7.03
CA HIS A 289 -15.00 -30.09 -8.18
C HIS A 289 -15.65 -28.70 -8.20
N GLN A 290 -15.79 -28.02 -7.06
CA GLN A 290 -16.29 -26.64 -6.99
C GLN A 290 -15.19 -25.60 -7.27
N ALA A 291 -13.94 -25.88 -6.88
CA ALA A 291 -12.81 -24.99 -7.17
C ALA A 291 -12.46 -24.95 -8.66
N VAL A 292 -12.55 -26.08 -9.38
CA VAL A 292 -12.24 -26.17 -10.82
C VAL A 292 -13.41 -25.66 -11.69
N GLY A 293 -14.66 -25.72 -11.21
CA GLY A 293 -15.85 -25.31 -11.95
C GLY A 293 -16.05 -23.79 -12.11
N ALA A 294 -15.28 -22.96 -11.41
CA ALA A 294 -15.40 -21.50 -11.44
C ALA A 294 -14.40 -20.79 -12.38
N SER A 295 -13.50 -21.55 -13.03
CA SER A 295 -12.45 -21.01 -13.91
C SER A 295 -12.66 -21.32 -15.40
N ASN A 296 -13.90 -21.61 -15.82
CA ASN A 296 -14.29 -21.71 -17.23
C ASN A 296 -15.15 -20.52 -17.66
#